data_AF-F8E0D7-F1
#
_entry.id   AF-F8E0D7-F1
#
_cell.length_a   1.000
_cell.length_b   1.000
_cell.length_c   1.000
_cell.angle_alpha   90.00
_cell.angle_beta   90.00
_cell.angle_gamma   90.00
#
_symmetry.space_group_name_H-M   'P 1'
#
loop_
_entity.id
_entity.type
_entity.pdbx_description
1 polymer ?
#
loop_
_entity_poly.entity_id
_entity_poly.type
_entity_poly.pdbx_seq_one_letter_code
_entity_poly.pdbx_strand_id
1 'polypeptide(L)'
;MLKVTTEPSNCYASPVRVTIGGGLSVEVPEGPEPVSRRWVKAAAIVEAQLEDMLAARGARLQYRWVDDALIELRVVHATMPMSVMLAHPSLSKHLDRAICTLFGEPSVFYVSGGAIRACPQRLAGKVAGWIGPLELSHGFCQQVSALPLP
;
A
#
# COMPACT_ATOMS: atom_id res chain seq x y z
N MET A 1 8.30 4.94 -12.67
CA MET A 1 7.05 4.48 -12.01
C MET A 1 7.28 4.47 -10.51
N LEU A 2 6.27 4.74 -9.66
CA LEU A 2 6.42 4.68 -8.20
C LEU A 2 6.71 3.24 -7.76
N LYS A 3 7.61 3.07 -6.80
CA LYS A 3 7.97 1.76 -6.25
C LYS A 3 8.12 1.87 -4.74
N VAL A 4 7.40 1.02 -4.00
CA VAL A 4 7.55 0.93 -2.55
C VAL A 4 8.75 0.07 -2.21
N THR A 5 9.58 0.54 -1.30
CA THR A 5 10.80 -0.10 -0.81
C THR A 5 10.83 -0.03 0.71
N THR A 6 11.73 -0.78 1.33
CA THR A 6 12.13 -0.54 2.71
C THR A 6 12.93 0.77 2.80
N GLU A 7 12.98 1.36 3.99
CA GLU A 7 13.80 2.54 4.26
C GLU A 7 15.29 2.28 3.96
N PRO A 8 15.95 3.12 3.14
CA PRO A 8 17.40 3.11 3.01
C PRO A 8 18.04 3.97 4.11
N SER A 9 19.36 3.81 4.31
CA SER A 9 20.17 4.71 5.14
C SER A 9 20.34 6.12 4.56
N ASN A 10 20.00 6.36 3.28
CA ASN A 10 20.07 7.67 2.64
C ASN A 10 18.87 7.93 1.71
N CYS A 11 17.88 8.68 2.21
CA CYS A 11 16.65 9.03 1.49
C CYS A 11 16.86 10.06 0.35
N TYR A 12 18.02 10.71 0.31
CA TYR A 12 18.35 11.75 -0.66
C TYR A 12 19.20 11.27 -1.84
N ALA A 13 19.70 10.04 -1.79
CA ALA A 13 20.38 9.42 -2.93
C ALA A 13 19.42 9.25 -4.11
N SER A 14 19.91 9.37 -5.35
CA SER A 14 19.07 9.16 -6.52
C SER A 14 18.77 7.67 -6.75
N PRO A 15 17.53 7.27 -7.07
CA PRO A 15 16.32 8.10 -7.12
C PRO A 15 15.85 8.50 -5.71
N VAL A 16 15.42 9.76 -5.56
CA VAL A 16 14.94 10.31 -4.28
C VAL A 16 13.80 9.45 -3.73
N ARG A 17 13.84 9.20 -2.41
CA ARG A 17 12.82 8.43 -1.72
C ARG A 17 12.04 9.28 -0.73
N VAL A 18 10.73 9.05 -0.67
CA VAL A 18 9.83 9.69 0.29
C VAL A 18 9.37 8.66 1.29
N THR A 19 9.54 8.93 2.59
CA THR A 19 9.06 8.04 3.66
C THR A 19 7.55 8.04 3.69
N ILE A 20 6.95 6.85 3.69
CA ILE A 20 5.49 6.66 3.83
C ILE A 20 5.10 6.03 5.18
N GLY A 21 6.09 5.79 6.04
CA GLY A 21 5.95 5.29 7.42
C GLY A 21 6.07 3.76 7.53
N GLY A 22 6.10 3.24 8.76
CA GLY A 22 6.19 1.79 9.02
C GLY A 22 7.47 1.13 8.49
N GLY A 23 8.57 1.88 8.34
CA GLY A 23 9.82 1.40 7.73
C GLY A 23 9.76 1.31 6.20
N LEU A 24 8.74 1.91 5.57
CA LEU A 24 8.54 1.92 4.13
C LEU A 24 8.83 3.31 3.52
N SER A 25 9.33 3.28 2.30
CA SER A 25 9.60 4.45 1.47
C SER A 25 9.09 4.23 0.04
N VAL A 26 8.89 5.30 -0.71
CA VAL A 26 8.57 5.25 -2.13
C VAL A 26 9.68 5.90 -2.95
N GLU A 27 10.16 5.19 -3.98
CA GLU A 27 11.06 5.74 -4.99
C GLU A 27 10.27 6.62 -5.96
N VAL A 28 10.64 7.90 -6.03
CA VAL A 28 10.01 8.88 -6.91
C VAL A 28 10.77 8.91 -8.26
N PRO A 29 10.09 8.74 -9.41
CA PRO A 29 10.74 8.72 -10.73
C PRO A 29 11.55 9.99 -10.98
N GLU A 30 12.78 9.87 -11.50
CA GLU A 30 13.64 11.02 -11.82
C GLU A 30 12.97 12.00 -12.80
N GLY A 31 13.38 13.27 -12.72
CA GLY A 31 12.90 14.30 -13.64
C GLY A 31 13.25 15.71 -13.18
N PRO A 32 13.03 16.71 -14.06
CA PRO A 32 13.43 18.10 -13.83
C PRO A 32 12.56 18.84 -12.82
N GLU A 33 11.36 18.33 -12.52
CA GLU A 33 10.43 18.94 -11.57
C GLU A 33 10.83 18.65 -10.09
N PRO A 34 10.40 19.49 -9.13
CA PRO A 34 10.55 19.20 -7.71
C PRO A 34 9.98 17.81 -7.33
N VAL A 35 10.63 17.13 -6.38
CA VAL A 35 10.26 15.77 -5.93
C VAL A 35 8.77 15.68 -5.55
N SER A 36 8.26 16.68 -4.82
CA SER A 36 6.85 16.73 -4.41
C SER A 36 5.89 16.73 -5.61
N ARG A 37 6.17 17.51 -6.66
CA ARG A 37 5.36 17.53 -7.88
C ARG A 37 5.46 16.22 -8.64
N ARG A 38 6.66 15.65 -8.75
CA ARG A 38 6.86 14.34 -9.40
C ARG A 38 6.11 13.22 -8.68
N TRP A 39 6.12 13.25 -7.35
CA TRP A 39 5.40 12.28 -6.53
C TRP A 39 3.89 12.37 -6.73
N VAL A 40 3.31 13.58 -6.65
CA VAL A 40 1.88 13.81 -6.90
C VAL A 40 1.48 13.42 -8.32
N LYS A 41 2.26 13.83 -9.34
CA LYS A 41 1.99 13.50 -10.74
C LYS A 41 2.03 12.00 -11.00
N ALA A 42 3.00 11.30 -10.41
CA ALA A 42 3.11 9.86 -10.55
C ALA A 42 1.95 9.13 -9.84
N ALA A 43 1.48 9.63 -8.69
CA ALA A 43 0.29 9.10 -8.03
C ALA A 43 -0.97 9.31 -8.86
N ALA A 44 -1.16 10.50 -9.44
CA ALA A 44 -2.30 10.80 -10.33
C ALA A 44 -2.33 9.90 -11.58
N ILE A 45 -1.16 9.55 -12.14
CA ILE A 45 -1.08 8.59 -13.26
C ILE A 45 -1.59 7.20 -12.81
N VAL A 46 -1.22 6.76 -11.61
CA VAL A 46 -1.70 5.49 -11.05
C VAL A 46 -3.21 5.54 -10.83
N GLU A 47 -3.73 6.64 -10.29
CA GLU A 47 -5.18 6.83 -10.11
C GLU A 47 -5.94 6.75 -11.43
N ALA A 48 -5.49 7.48 -12.46
CA ALA A 48 -6.11 7.44 -13.78
C ALA A 48 -6.09 6.03 -14.38
N GLN A 49 -4.97 5.30 -14.23
CA GLN A 49 -4.88 3.90 -14.68
C GLN A 49 -5.89 3.00 -13.95
N LEU A 50 -6.10 3.19 -12.64
CA LEU A 50 -7.09 2.45 -11.87
C LEU A 50 -8.53 2.80 -12.30
N GLU A 51 -8.80 4.06 -12.61
CA GLU A 51 -10.09 4.55 -13.12
C GLU A 51 -10.43 3.99 -14.50
N ASP A 52 -9.47 3.99 -15.43
CA ASP A 52 -9.66 3.42 -16.76
C ASP A 52 -9.97 1.92 -16.69
N MET A 53 -9.27 1.19 -15.82
CA MET A 53 -9.50 -0.24 -15.62
C MET A 53 -10.90 -0.54 -15.07
N LEU A 54 -11.43 0.35 -14.23
CA LEU A 54 -12.77 0.24 -13.67
C LEU A 54 -13.85 0.41 -14.72
N ALA A 55 -13.75 1.48 -15.49
CA ALA A 55 -14.71 1.80 -16.54
C ALA A 55 -14.81 0.67 -17.56
N ALA A 56 -13.70 -0.02 -17.82
CA ALA A 56 -13.65 -1.11 -18.78
C ALA A 56 -14.13 -2.49 -18.25
N ARG A 57 -13.97 -2.80 -16.95
CA ARG A 57 -14.05 -4.22 -16.48
C ARG A 57 -14.73 -4.47 -15.12
N GLY A 58 -15.20 -3.44 -14.42
CA GLY A 58 -16.16 -3.63 -13.31
C GLY A 58 -15.61 -4.08 -11.93
N ALA A 59 -14.30 -4.11 -11.66
CA ALA A 59 -13.80 -4.30 -10.28
C ALA A 59 -12.41 -3.68 -10.03
N ARG A 60 -12.23 -3.07 -8.83
CA ARG A 60 -11.00 -2.33 -8.39
C ARG A 60 -9.89 -3.24 -7.87
N LEU A 61 -10.27 -4.26 -7.11
CA LEU A 61 -9.39 -5.08 -6.27
C LEU A 61 -9.90 -6.52 -6.26
N GLN A 62 -9.01 -7.49 -6.50
CA GLN A 62 -9.26 -8.88 -6.20
C GLN A 62 -8.57 -9.24 -4.89
N TYR A 63 -9.17 -10.15 -4.16
CA TYR A 63 -8.56 -10.75 -2.99
C TYR A 63 -8.72 -12.26 -3.04
N ARG A 64 -7.79 -12.96 -2.41
CA ARG A 64 -7.90 -14.38 -2.11
C ARG A 64 -7.65 -14.58 -0.63
N TRP A 65 -8.40 -15.47 0.00
CA TRP A 65 -8.10 -15.91 1.35
C TRP A 65 -6.82 -16.76 1.32
N VAL A 66 -5.90 -16.46 2.23
CA VAL A 66 -4.68 -17.25 2.45
C VAL A 66 -4.66 -17.88 3.84
N ASP A 67 -5.53 -17.42 4.72
CA ASP A 67 -5.81 -17.96 6.05
C ASP A 67 -7.23 -17.50 6.48
N ASP A 68 -7.74 -17.98 7.62
CA ASP A 68 -9.11 -17.74 8.12
C ASP A 68 -9.46 -16.24 8.28
N ALA A 69 -8.45 -15.40 8.47
CA ALA A 69 -8.62 -13.96 8.65
C ALA A 69 -7.71 -13.11 7.76
N LEU A 70 -6.87 -13.75 6.93
CA LEU A 70 -5.84 -13.07 6.16
C LEU A 70 -6.16 -13.18 4.67
N ILE A 71 -6.29 -12.03 4.02
CA ILE A 71 -6.47 -11.94 2.58
C ILE A 71 -5.20 -11.41 1.92
N GLU A 72 -4.91 -11.92 0.74
CA GLU A 72 -3.89 -11.38 -0.14
C GLU A 72 -4.56 -10.58 -1.26
N LEU A 73 -4.10 -9.34 -1.44
CA LEU A 73 -4.69 -8.37 -2.36
C LEU A 73 -3.94 -8.35 -3.68
N ARG A 74 -4.70 -8.20 -4.77
CA ARG A 74 -4.17 -8.06 -6.12
C ARG A 74 -4.98 -7.05 -6.92
N VAL A 75 -4.31 -6.17 -7.65
CA VAL A 75 -4.94 -5.35 -8.69
C VAL A 75 -5.20 -6.22 -9.91
N VAL A 76 -6.45 -6.26 -10.38
CA VAL A 76 -6.87 -7.12 -11.50
C VAL A 76 -6.20 -6.65 -12.78
N HIS A 77 -5.49 -7.52 -13.50
CA HIS A 77 -4.98 -7.25 -14.87
C HIS A 77 -3.97 -6.10 -15.08
N ALA A 78 -3.45 -5.47 -14.03
CA ALA A 78 -2.29 -4.59 -14.15
C ALA A 78 -0.98 -5.37 -13.88
N THR A 79 0.08 -5.03 -14.62
CA THR A 79 1.48 -5.37 -14.28
C THR A 79 1.98 -4.60 -13.04
N MET A 80 1.09 -3.85 -12.38
CA MET A 80 1.42 -2.97 -11.27
C MET A 80 1.42 -3.75 -9.94
N PRO A 81 2.49 -3.64 -9.13
CA PRO A 81 2.53 -4.26 -7.81
C PRO A 81 1.48 -3.63 -6.89
N MET A 82 0.85 -4.43 -6.05
CA MET A 82 -0.18 -3.98 -5.12
C MET A 82 0.36 -2.93 -4.12
N SER A 83 1.64 -3.04 -3.75
CA SER A 83 2.32 -2.08 -2.87
C SER A 83 2.28 -0.62 -3.38
N VAL A 84 2.08 -0.40 -4.68
CA VAL A 84 1.88 0.95 -5.25
C VAL A 84 0.73 1.72 -4.59
N MET A 85 -0.27 1.01 -4.05
CA MET A 85 -1.42 1.63 -3.39
C MET A 85 -1.01 2.33 -2.09
N LEU A 86 0.16 2.02 -1.54
CA LEU A 86 0.73 2.68 -0.36
C LEU A 86 1.63 3.86 -0.74
N ALA A 87 1.93 4.03 -2.03
CA ALA A 87 2.92 4.98 -2.50
C ALA A 87 2.52 6.44 -2.28
N HIS A 88 1.23 6.75 -2.08
CA HIS A 88 0.74 8.11 -1.84
C HIS A 88 -0.55 8.10 -1.01
N PRO A 89 -0.80 9.11 -0.15
CA PRO A 89 -2.00 9.15 0.69
C PRO A 89 -3.34 9.10 -0.02
N SER A 90 -3.42 9.58 -1.26
CA SER A 90 -4.64 9.51 -2.06
C SER A 90 -4.96 8.07 -2.49
N LEU A 91 -3.93 7.30 -2.87
CA LEU A 91 -4.05 5.88 -3.24
C LEU A 91 -4.39 5.01 -2.02
N SER A 92 -3.70 5.24 -0.91
CA SER A 92 -3.83 4.38 0.29
C SER A 92 -5.20 4.53 0.95
N LYS A 93 -5.81 5.72 0.89
CA LYS A 93 -7.20 5.94 1.33
C LYS A 93 -8.21 5.10 0.56
N HIS A 94 -8.00 4.91 -0.75
CA HIS A 94 -8.88 4.05 -1.55
C HIS A 94 -8.74 2.58 -1.15
N LEU A 95 -7.51 2.13 -0.88
CA LEU A 95 -7.24 0.80 -0.37
C LEU A 95 -7.88 0.58 1.00
N ASP A 96 -7.61 1.47 1.96
CA ASP A 96 -8.14 1.40 3.32
C ASP A 96 -9.67 1.32 3.35
N ARG A 97 -10.33 2.22 2.61
CA ARG A 97 -11.79 2.23 2.51
C ARG A 97 -12.35 0.93 1.93
N ALA A 98 -11.72 0.39 0.89
CA ALA A 98 -12.18 -0.84 0.26
C ALA A 98 -12.09 -2.04 1.20
N ILE A 99 -10.98 -2.15 1.95
CA ILE A 99 -10.74 -3.29 2.85
C ILE A 99 -11.55 -3.16 4.15
N CYS A 100 -11.67 -1.96 4.71
CA CYS A 100 -12.56 -1.72 5.85
C CYS A 100 -14.03 -2.03 5.49
N THR A 101 -14.45 -1.73 4.25
CA THR A 101 -15.80 -2.12 3.77
C THR A 101 -15.93 -3.64 3.63
N LEU A 102 -14.89 -4.32 3.15
CA LEU A 102 -14.88 -5.77 2.97
C LEU A 102 -14.99 -6.51 4.32
N PHE A 103 -14.25 -6.08 5.33
CA PHE A 103 -14.28 -6.72 6.65
C PHE A 103 -15.40 -6.19 7.56
N GLY A 104 -15.95 -5.01 7.28
CA GLY A 104 -16.93 -4.35 8.14
C GLY A 104 -16.33 -3.75 9.43
N GLU A 105 -15.01 -3.72 9.54
CA GLU A 105 -14.25 -3.22 10.69
C GLU A 105 -12.88 -2.66 10.23
N PRO A 106 -12.16 -1.89 11.08
CA PRO A 106 -10.81 -1.43 10.78
C PRO A 106 -9.87 -2.58 10.40
N SER A 107 -8.95 -2.31 9.47
CA SER A 107 -8.05 -3.31 8.92
C SER A 107 -6.58 -2.93 9.10
N VAL A 108 -5.73 -3.94 9.21
CA VAL A 108 -4.28 -3.78 9.18
C VAL A 108 -3.72 -4.41 7.91
N PHE A 109 -2.59 -3.87 7.48
CA PHE A 109 -1.91 -4.23 6.26
C PHE A 109 -0.53 -4.80 6.53
N TYR A 110 -0.12 -5.74 5.69
CA TYR A 110 1.21 -6.33 5.69
C TYR A 110 1.80 -6.21 4.30
N VAL A 111 3.08 -5.85 4.24
CA VAL A 111 3.78 -5.61 2.96
C VAL A 111 4.98 -6.53 2.84
N SER A 112 5.12 -7.18 1.68
CA SER A 112 6.32 -7.94 1.32
C SER A 112 6.61 -7.75 -0.17
N GLY A 113 7.65 -6.97 -0.47
CA GLY A 113 7.98 -6.58 -1.84
C GLY A 113 6.82 -5.86 -2.55
N GLY A 114 6.30 -6.48 -3.61
CA GLY A 114 5.17 -5.96 -4.39
C GLY A 114 3.79 -6.32 -3.85
N ALA A 115 3.70 -7.21 -2.86
CA ALA A 115 2.44 -7.78 -2.39
C ALA A 115 1.92 -7.07 -1.14
N ILE A 116 0.60 -7.03 -1.00
CA ILE A 116 -0.10 -6.57 0.21
C ILE A 116 -1.01 -7.69 0.71
N ARG A 117 -0.99 -7.93 2.01
CA ARG A 117 -2.02 -8.67 2.72
C ARG A 117 -2.77 -7.76 3.69
N ALA A 118 -3.99 -8.15 4.03
CA ALA A 118 -4.76 -7.45 5.02
C ALA A 118 -5.53 -8.42 5.92
N CYS A 119 -5.77 -8.01 7.16
CA CYS A 119 -6.69 -8.70 8.07
C CYS A 119 -7.45 -7.67 8.92
N PRO A 120 -8.56 -8.07 9.57
CA PRO A 120 -9.20 -7.26 10.60
C PRO A 120 -8.22 -6.87 11.72
N GLN A 121 -8.26 -5.63 12.20
CA GLN A 121 -7.33 -5.11 13.20
C GLN A 121 -7.36 -5.92 14.50
N ARG A 122 -8.53 -6.43 14.91
CA ARG A 122 -8.67 -7.27 16.11
C ARG A 122 -7.91 -8.60 16.03
N LEU A 123 -7.56 -9.04 14.81
CA LEU A 123 -6.83 -10.28 14.53
C LEU A 123 -5.38 -10.00 14.10
N ALA A 124 -4.89 -8.77 14.31
CA ALA A 124 -3.57 -8.36 13.91
C ALA A 124 -2.49 -9.12 14.72
N GLY A 125 -1.77 -10.00 14.05
CA GLY A 125 -0.58 -10.68 14.57
C GLY A 125 0.69 -10.29 13.81
N LYS A 126 1.83 -10.86 14.20
CA LYS A 126 3.06 -10.81 13.37
C LYS A 126 2.95 -11.84 12.25
N VAL A 127 3.33 -11.46 11.03
CA VAL A 127 3.38 -12.38 9.87
C VAL A 127 4.84 -12.50 9.44
N ALA A 128 5.41 -13.70 9.53
CA ALA A 128 6.83 -13.94 9.25
C ALA A 128 7.19 -13.55 7.81
N GLY A 129 8.21 -12.72 7.63
CA GLY A 129 8.66 -12.23 6.32
C GLY A 129 7.84 -11.07 5.74
N TRP A 130 6.96 -10.46 6.55
CA TRP A 130 6.15 -9.31 6.16
C TRP A 130 6.36 -8.13 7.10
N ILE A 131 6.26 -6.92 6.56
CA ILE A 131 6.31 -5.66 7.30
C ILE A 131 4.88 -5.32 7.73
N GLY A 132 4.65 -5.25 9.04
CA GLY A 132 3.36 -4.93 9.64
C GLY A 132 3.20 -5.56 11.03
N PRO A 133 2.00 -5.46 11.64
CA PRO A 133 0.79 -4.84 11.10
C PRO A 133 0.90 -3.32 10.93
N LEU A 134 0.35 -2.80 9.84
CA LEU A 134 0.31 -1.37 9.50
C LEU A 134 -1.15 -0.89 9.44
N GLU A 135 -1.45 0.23 10.07
CA GLU A 135 -2.69 1.00 9.86
C GLU A 135 -2.42 2.11 8.83
N LEU A 136 -3.42 2.46 8.01
CA LEU A 136 -3.31 3.52 7.00
C LEU A 136 -3.85 4.87 7.51
N SER A 137 -3.34 5.33 8.65
CA SER A 137 -3.76 6.59 9.29
C SER A 137 -3.46 7.81 8.41
N HIS A 138 -4.50 8.58 8.08
CA HIS A 138 -4.45 9.72 7.15
C HIS A 138 -3.85 9.40 5.76
N GLY A 139 -3.76 8.12 5.41
CA GLY A 139 -3.15 7.63 4.17
C GLY A 139 -1.64 7.35 4.26
N PHE A 140 -1.04 7.38 5.46
CA PHE A 140 0.34 6.95 5.69
C PHE A 140 0.37 5.64 6.49
N CYS A 141 1.45 4.87 6.34
CA CYS A 141 1.64 3.61 7.02
C CYS A 141 2.10 3.86 8.47
N GLN A 142 1.28 3.52 9.46
CA GLN A 142 1.63 3.58 10.87
C GLN A 142 1.72 2.17 11.43
N GLN A 143 2.83 1.88 12.12
CA GLN A 143 3.00 0.58 12.76
C GLN A 143 2.11 0.52 14.00
N VAL A 144 1.29 -0.53 14.09
CA VAL A 144 0.44 -0.76 15.26
C VAL A 144 1.00 -1.89 16.11
N SER A 145 0.85 -1.77 17.42
CA SER A 145 1.26 -2.81 18.36
C SER A 145 0.43 -4.06 18.10
N ALA A 146 1.06 -5.12 17.61
CA ALA A 146 0.47 -6.46 17.66
C ALA A 146 0.47 -6.90 19.12
N LEU A 147 -0.71 -7.07 19.70
CA LEU A 147 -0.82 -7.85 20.94
C LEU A 147 -0.32 -9.27 20.62
N PRO A 148 0.48 -9.91 21.48
CA PRO A 148 0.61 -11.36 21.42
C PRO A 148 -0.81 -11.92 21.55
N LEU A 149 -1.22 -12.80 20.63
CA LEU A 149 -2.44 -13.58 20.84
C LEU A 149 -2.26 -14.32 22.18
N PRO A 150 -3.25 -14.24 23.10
CA PRO A 150 -3.19 -14.95 24.38
C PRO A 150 -3.12 -16.47 24.19
#